data_AF-A0A9E0WIZ6-F1
#
_entry.id   AF-A0A9E0WIZ6-F1
#
_cell.length_a   1.000
_cell.length_b   1.000
_cell.length_c   1.000
_cell.angle_alpha   90.00
_cell.angle_beta   90.00
_cell.angle_gamma   90.00
#
_symmetry.space_group_name_H-M   'P 1'
#
loop_
_entity.id
_entity.type
_entity.pdbx_description
1 polymer ?
#
loop_
_entity_poly.entity_id
_entity_poly.type
_entity_poly.pdbx_seq_one_letter_code
_entity_poly.pdbx_strand_id
1 'polypeptide(L)'
;MSDLETHPGGCHCGAVRFEVDLPMAFTVEDCNCSICAKSGNLHVIVPAARFRLLQGADNLSEYTFNTGAARHLFCTTCGIKSFYIPRSNPDGYAVTWRCLDNWQDFRVTIDAFDGQNWEANAARLAHKSKD
;
A
#
# COMPACT_ATOMS: atom_id res chain seq x y z
N MET A 1 18.58 -1.77 13.90
CA MET A 1 17.83 -1.11 12.81
C MET A 1 17.89 -2.07 11.65
N SER A 2 16.76 -2.55 11.15
CA SER A 2 16.76 -3.39 9.94
C SER A 2 17.08 -2.50 8.75
N ASP A 3 18.11 -2.86 8.00
CA ASP A 3 18.50 -2.13 6.80
C ASP A 3 17.39 -2.21 5.75
N LEU A 4 17.22 -1.14 4.99
CA LEU A 4 16.27 -1.07 3.88
C LEU A 4 16.89 -1.72 2.65
N GLU A 5 16.12 -2.55 1.97
CA GLU A 5 16.46 -3.17 0.70
C GLU A 5 15.41 -2.82 -0.35
N THR A 6 15.83 -2.72 -1.61
CA THR A 6 14.92 -2.46 -2.72
C THR A 6 14.29 -3.77 -3.17
N HIS A 7 12.96 -3.81 -3.20
CA HIS A 7 12.19 -4.98 -3.59
C HIS A 7 11.26 -4.70 -4.77
N PRO A 8 11.29 -5.54 -5.82
CA PRO A 8 10.38 -5.41 -6.95
C PRO A 8 8.98 -5.92 -6.61
N GLY A 9 7.98 -5.35 -7.25
CA GLY A 9 6.61 -5.81 -7.17
C GLY A 9 5.77 -5.35 -8.35
N GLY A 10 4.50 -5.76 -8.36
CA GLY A 10 3.58 -5.39 -9.42
C GLY A 10 2.19 -5.97 -9.27
N CYS A 11 1.35 -5.64 -10.25
CA CYS A 11 0.06 -6.31 -10.40
C CYS A 11 0.25 -7.75 -10.92
N HIS A 12 -0.79 -8.58 -10.84
CA HIS A 12 -0.73 -10.00 -11.25
C HIS A 12 -0.29 -10.21 -12.71
N CYS A 13 -0.81 -9.42 -13.65
CA CYS A 13 -0.50 -9.60 -15.07
C CYS A 13 0.83 -8.97 -15.50
N GLY A 14 1.57 -8.33 -14.59
CA GLY A 14 2.85 -7.68 -14.88
C GLY A 14 2.77 -6.34 -15.64
N ALA A 15 1.57 -5.88 -16.02
CA ALA A 15 1.41 -4.61 -16.74
C ALA A 15 1.76 -3.37 -15.90
N VAL A 16 1.63 -3.47 -14.57
CA VAL A 16 2.06 -2.46 -13.59
C VAL A 16 3.22 -3.04 -12.77
N ARG A 17 4.35 -2.34 -12.76
CA ARG A 17 5.59 -2.75 -12.06
C ARG A 17 6.15 -1.58 -11.25
N PHE A 18 6.61 -1.87 -10.04
CA PHE A 18 7.21 -0.89 -9.14
C PHE A 18 8.39 -1.50 -8.37
N GLU A 19 9.14 -0.64 -7.70
CA GLU A 19 10.09 -0.99 -6.66
C GLU A 19 9.76 -0.23 -5.38
N VAL A 20 10.05 -0.85 -4.23
CA VAL A 20 9.88 -0.23 -2.92
C VAL A 20 11.05 -0.58 -1.99
N ASP A 21 11.50 0.39 -1.20
CA ASP A 21 12.53 0.19 -0.18
C ASP A 21 11.87 -0.20 1.15
N LEU A 22 12.09 -1.44 1.59
CA LEU A 22 11.51 -2.00 2.82
C LEU A 22 12.56 -2.83 3.58
N PRO A 23 12.43 -2.98 4.90
CA PRO A 23 13.18 -4.00 5.62
C PRO A 23 12.59 -5.39 5.36
N MET A 24 13.35 -6.45 5.62
CA MET A 24 12.83 -7.83 5.56
C MET A 24 11.77 -8.16 6.63
N ALA A 25 11.61 -7.33 7.66
CA ALA A 25 10.59 -7.46 8.69
C ALA A 25 9.84 -6.15 8.92
N PHE A 26 8.51 -6.15 8.77
CA PHE A 26 7.68 -4.95 8.92
C PHE A 26 6.25 -5.29 9.37
N THR A 27 5.51 -4.25 9.72
CA THR A 27 4.08 -4.33 10.05
C THR A 27 3.24 -3.96 8.83
N VAL A 28 2.18 -4.72 8.58
CA VAL A 28 1.13 -4.38 7.61
C VAL A 28 -0.18 -4.06 8.32
N GLU A 29 -0.91 -3.11 7.77
CA GLU A 29 -2.22 -2.70 8.27
C GLU A 29 -3.32 -3.58 7.69
N ASP A 30 -4.15 -4.12 8.57
CA ASP A 30 -5.43 -4.76 8.25
C ASP A 30 -6.57 -3.81 8.61
N CYS A 31 -6.94 -2.96 7.65
CA CYS A 31 -7.95 -1.94 7.84
C CYS A 31 -9.36 -2.47 7.59
N ASN A 32 -10.25 -2.31 8.57
CA ASN A 32 -11.64 -2.79 8.50
C ASN A 32 -12.63 -1.83 7.80
N CYS A 33 -12.19 -0.73 7.20
CA CYS A 33 -13.09 0.21 6.53
C CYS A 33 -13.74 -0.44 5.28
N SER A 34 -14.86 0.10 4.82
CA SER A 34 -15.73 -0.56 3.84
C SER A 34 -15.03 -1.01 2.55
N ILE A 35 -14.10 -0.21 2.01
CA ILE A 35 -13.34 -0.57 0.80
C ILE A 35 -12.20 -1.56 1.12
N CYS A 36 -11.47 -1.36 2.22
CA CYS A 36 -10.33 -2.19 2.59
C CYS A 36 -10.78 -3.60 2.94
N ALA A 37 -11.83 -3.73 3.75
CA ALA A 37 -12.45 -5.00 4.13
C ALA A 37 -12.95 -5.78 2.91
N LYS A 38 -13.61 -5.12 1.94
CA LYS A 38 -14.06 -5.76 0.70
C LYS A 38 -12.91 -6.25 -0.18
N SER A 39 -11.80 -5.52 -0.21
CA SER A 39 -10.62 -5.91 -0.98
C SER A 39 -9.70 -6.93 -0.29
N GLY A 40 -9.88 -7.16 1.03
CA GLY A 40 -8.96 -7.98 1.82
C GLY A 40 -7.52 -7.46 1.82
N ASN A 41 -7.35 -6.14 1.78
CA ASN A 41 -6.05 -5.52 1.52
C ASN A 41 -5.20 -5.37 2.77
N LEU A 42 -4.10 -6.12 2.83
CA LEU A 42 -3.02 -5.96 3.80
C LEU A 42 -1.91 -5.12 3.17
N HIS A 43 -1.54 -4.00 3.80
CA HIS A 43 -0.61 -3.06 3.17
C HIS A 43 0.39 -2.44 4.15
N VAL A 44 1.57 -2.11 3.65
CA VAL A 44 2.58 -1.31 4.34
C VAL A 44 2.61 0.09 3.74
N ILE A 45 2.67 1.12 4.60
CA ILE A 45 2.78 2.51 4.17
C ILE A 45 4.25 2.90 4.18
N VAL A 46 4.71 3.54 3.11
CA VAL A 46 6.07 4.06 2.95
C VAL A 46 6.06 5.52 2.49
N PRO A 47 7.09 6.32 2.84
CA PRO A 47 7.31 7.64 2.24
C PRO A 47 7.46 7.54 0.71
N ALA A 48 7.06 8.58 -0.03
CA ALA A 48 7.21 8.60 -1.49
C ALA A 48 8.66 8.37 -1.96
N ALA A 49 9.66 8.80 -1.18
CA ALA A 49 11.08 8.59 -1.50
C ALA A 49 11.48 7.10 -1.58
N ARG A 50 10.72 6.21 -0.93
CA ARG A 50 10.96 4.76 -0.90
C ARG A 50 10.15 3.99 -1.95
N PHE A 51 9.40 4.66 -2.82
CA PHE A 51 8.56 4.00 -3.83
C PHE A 51 8.84 4.56 -5.23
N ARG A 52 8.97 3.67 -6.22
CA ARG A 52 9.22 4.05 -7.61
C ARG A 52 8.32 3.22 -8.54
N LEU A 53 7.44 3.88 -9.28
CA LEU A 53 6.68 3.24 -10.35
C LEU A 53 7.58 3.08 -11.58
N LEU A 54 7.79 1.86 -12.03
CA LEU A 54 8.66 1.54 -13.16
C LEU A 54 7.89 1.43 -14.49
N GLN A 55 6.65 0.93 -14.44
CA GLN A 55 5.82 0.69 -15.62
C GLN A 55 4.33 0.72 -15.28
N GLY A 56 3.51 1.07 -16.27
CA GLY A 56 2.06 0.84 -16.25
C GLY A 56 1.25 1.99 -15.67
N ALA A 57 1.78 3.21 -15.66
CA ALA A 57 1.05 4.39 -15.21
C ALA A 57 -0.25 4.62 -16.00
N ASP A 58 -0.23 4.32 -17.29
CA ASP A 58 -1.36 4.33 -18.23
C ASP A 58 -2.31 3.13 -18.07
N ASN A 59 -1.86 2.08 -17.38
CA ASN A 59 -2.63 0.86 -17.12
C ASN A 59 -3.22 0.82 -15.69
N LEU A 60 -3.25 1.97 -15.02
CA LEU A 60 -3.88 2.16 -13.72
C LEU A 60 -5.22 2.89 -13.88
N SER A 61 -6.23 2.39 -13.19
CA SER A 61 -7.48 3.10 -12.94
C SER A 61 -7.49 3.63 -11.51
N GLU A 62 -8.05 4.82 -11.32
CA GLU A 62 -8.18 5.47 -10.02
C GLU A 62 -9.64 5.50 -9.57
N TYR A 63 -9.87 5.11 -8.32
CA TYR A 63 -11.14 5.25 -7.63
C TYR A 63 -10.97 6.07 -6.34
N THR A 64 -11.73 7.15 -6.24
CA THR A 64 -11.80 8.02 -5.06
C THR A 64 -13.25 8.11 -4.58
N PHE A 65 -13.44 8.32 -3.28
CA PHE A 65 -14.77 8.48 -2.67
C PHE A 65 -14.65 9.23 -1.33
N ASN A 66 -15.79 9.53 -0.72
CA ASN A 66 -15.88 10.25 0.56
C ASN A 66 -15.12 11.59 0.50
N THR A 67 -14.00 11.74 1.23
CA THR A 67 -13.20 12.98 1.22
C THR A 67 -12.38 13.16 -0.05
N GLY A 68 -12.31 12.15 -0.92
CA GLY A 68 -11.48 12.16 -2.14
C GLY A 68 -9.97 12.10 -1.91
N ALA A 69 -9.52 12.01 -0.65
CA ALA A 69 -8.10 12.07 -0.29
C ALA A 69 -7.34 10.77 -0.58
N ALA A 70 -7.98 9.61 -0.36
CA ALA A 70 -7.41 8.33 -0.75
C ALA A 70 -7.61 8.12 -2.26
N ARG A 71 -6.53 7.78 -2.96
CA ARG A 71 -6.55 7.44 -4.39
C ARG A 71 -6.30 5.95 -4.53
N HIS A 72 -7.36 5.17 -4.68
CA HIS A 72 -7.25 3.73 -4.85
C HIS A 72 -6.91 3.40 -6.30
N LEU A 73 -5.67 2.95 -6.52
CA LEU A 73 -5.14 2.62 -7.84
C LEU A 73 -5.23 1.11 -8.06
N PHE A 74 -5.69 0.67 -9.23
CA PHE A 74 -5.71 -0.75 -9.59
C PHE A 74 -5.46 -0.96 -11.07
N CYS A 75 -4.84 -2.08 -11.41
CA CYS A 75 -4.53 -2.43 -12.79
C CYS A 75 -5.83 -2.61 -13.60
N THR A 76 -5.97 -1.91 -14.72
CA THR A 76 -7.14 -2.03 -15.61
C THR A 76 -7.26 -3.40 -16.26
N THR A 77 -6.14 -4.12 -16.41
CA THR A 77 -6.11 -5.45 -17.03
C THR A 77 -6.52 -6.57 -16.08
N CYS A 78 -6.02 -6.58 -14.84
CA CYS A 78 -6.23 -7.68 -13.89
C CYS A 78 -6.96 -7.31 -12.60
N GLY A 79 -7.32 -6.04 -12.41
CA GLY A 79 -8.04 -5.55 -11.23
C GLY A 79 -7.23 -5.46 -9.93
N ILE A 80 -5.95 -5.89 -9.94
CA ILE A 80 -5.12 -5.90 -8.73
C ILE A 80 -4.72 -4.47 -8.34
N LYS A 81 -5.03 -4.12 -7.09
CA LYS A 81 -4.47 -2.97 -6.36
C LYS A 81 -3.13 -3.37 -5.78
N SER A 82 -2.06 -3.14 -6.54
CA SER A 82 -0.70 -3.45 -6.08
C SER A 82 -0.12 -2.38 -5.15
N PHE A 83 -0.60 -1.15 -5.28
CA PHE A 83 -0.36 -0.04 -4.35
C PHE A 83 -1.49 1.00 -4.48
N TYR A 84 -1.54 1.95 -3.55
CA TYR A 84 -2.44 3.10 -3.62
C TYR A 84 -1.91 4.28 -2.78
N ILE A 85 -2.52 5.46 -2.89
CA ILE A 85 -2.18 6.61 -2.03
C ILE A 85 -3.24 6.68 -0.91
N PRO A 86 -2.88 6.41 0.36
CA PRO A 86 -3.83 6.35 1.46
C PRO A 86 -4.23 7.74 1.97
N ARG A 87 -5.44 7.85 2.53
CA ARG A 87 -5.95 9.11 3.14
C ARG A 87 -5.06 9.61 4.28
N SER A 88 -4.49 8.71 5.08
CA SER A 88 -3.65 9.06 6.24
C SER A 88 -2.29 9.63 5.84
N ASN A 89 -1.80 9.28 4.65
CA ASN A 89 -0.44 9.55 4.19
C ASN A 89 -0.49 9.93 2.69
N PRO A 90 -1.06 11.11 2.35
CA PRO A 90 -1.21 11.55 0.97
C PRO A 90 0.14 11.87 0.28
N ASP A 91 1.22 11.92 1.07
CA ASP A 91 2.61 12.12 0.69
C ASP A 91 3.40 10.80 0.54
N GLY A 92 2.72 9.65 0.66
CA GLY A 92 3.33 8.33 0.57
C GLY A 92 2.49 7.33 -0.22
N TYR A 93 2.96 6.10 -0.23
CA TYR A 93 2.29 4.97 -0.88
C TYR A 93 2.01 3.87 0.11
N ALA A 94 0.84 3.26 -0.04
CA ALA A 94 0.48 2.01 0.62
C ALA A 94 0.66 0.86 -0.38
N VAL A 95 1.65 0.00 -0.14
CA VAL A 95 1.97 -1.17 -0.97
C VAL A 95 1.25 -2.39 -0.43
N THR A 96 0.50 -3.09 -1.29
CA THR A 96 -0.08 -4.39 -0.98
C THR A 96 1.05 -5.40 -0.88
N TRP A 97 1.40 -5.87 0.32
CA TRP A 97 2.65 -6.61 0.52
C TRP A 97 2.75 -7.92 -0.28
N ARG A 98 1.60 -8.57 -0.54
CA ARG A 98 1.50 -9.78 -1.39
C ARG A 98 1.69 -9.51 -2.89
N CYS A 99 1.86 -8.25 -3.28
CA CYS A 99 2.21 -7.85 -4.64
C CYS A 99 3.72 -7.61 -4.81
N LEU A 100 4.53 -7.83 -3.76
CA LEU A 100 5.98 -7.97 -3.89
C LEU A 100 6.30 -9.32 -4.52
N ASP A 101 7.27 -9.37 -5.42
CA ASP A 101 7.58 -10.61 -6.14
C ASP A 101 8.11 -11.70 -5.19
N ASN A 102 8.83 -11.29 -4.14
CA ASN A 102 9.41 -12.13 -3.11
C ASN A 102 8.62 -12.06 -1.79
N TRP A 103 7.29 -11.87 -1.85
CA TRP A 103 6.47 -11.61 -0.66
C TRP A 103 6.59 -12.69 0.42
N GLN A 104 6.85 -13.94 0.05
CA GLN A 104 6.99 -15.08 0.96
C GLN A 104 8.21 -14.99 1.88
N ASP A 105 9.21 -14.21 1.51
CA ASP A 105 10.48 -14.12 2.25
C ASP A 105 10.39 -13.14 3.43
N PHE A 106 9.37 -12.28 3.45
CA PHE A 106 9.20 -11.25 4.49
C PHE A 106 8.62 -11.81 5.78
N ARG A 107 9.09 -11.24 6.89
CA ARG A 107 8.51 -11.47 8.22
C ARG A 107 7.52 -10.36 8.54
N VAL A 108 6.24 -10.65 8.38
CA VAL A 108 5.18 -9.65 8.52
C VAL A 108 4.41 -9.84 9.82
N THR A 109 4.24 -8.76 10.58
CA THR A 109 3.22 -8.66 11.65
C THR A 109 1.99 -7.95 11.10
N ILE A 110 0.80 -8.49 11.38
CA ILE A 110 -0.46 -7.86 10.98
C ILE A 110 -0.95 -7.00 12.16
N ASP A 111 -1.09 -5.69 11.95
CA ASP A 111 -1.76 -4.78 12.91
C ASP A 111 -3.19 -4.51 12.44
N ALA A 112 -4.15 -4.77 13.32
CA ALA A 112 -5.55 -4.48 13.05
C ALA A 112 -5.80 -2.97 13.19
N PHE A 113 -6.37 -2.37 12.14
CA PHE A 113 -6.70 -0.96 12.11
C PHE A 113 -8.21 -0.73 12.01
N ASP A 114 -8.75 -0.01 12.98
CA ASP A 114 -10.16 0.36 13.00
C ASP A 114 -10.42 1.60 12.13
N GLY A 115 -10.51 1.38 10.83
CA GLY A 115 -10.84 2.40 9.84
C GLY A 115 -12.32 2.74 9.75
N GLN A 116 -13.22 2.01 10.42
CA GLN A 116 -14.62 2.39 10.55
C GLN A 116 -14.78 3.58 11.51
N ASN A 117 -13.97 3.65 12.57
CA ASN A 117 -13.93 4.76 13.52
C ASN A 117 -12.72 5.67 13.24
N TRP A 118 -12.68 6.27 12.05
CA TRP A 118 -11.52 6.98 11.52
C TRP A 118 -11.00 8.11 12.43
N GLU A 119 -11.89 8.99 12.89
CA GLU A 119 -11.53 10.19 13.67
C GLU A 119 -10.80 9.85 14.97
N ALA A 120 -11.11 8.69 15.56
CA ALA A 120 -10.46 8.21 16.78
C ALA A 120 -9.10 7.52 16.52
N ASN A 121 -8.88 6.98 15.31
CA ASN A 121 -7.77 6.05 15.05
C ASN A 121 -6.70 6.60 14.09
N ALA A 122 -7.03 7.57 13.23
CA ALA A 122 -6.15 8.02 12.14
C ALA A 122 -4.75 8.49 12.59
N ALA A 123 -4.63 9.05 13.79
CA ALA A 123 -3.35 9.49 14.35
C ALA A 123 -2.31 8.36 14.46
N ARG A 124 -2.75 7.09 14.60
CA ARG A 124 -1.88 5.90 14.62
C ARG A 124 -1.10 5.70 13.33
N LEU A 125 -1.58 6.21 12.19
CA LEU A 125 -0.96 6.03 10.87
C LEU A 125 -0.11 7.21 10.41
N ALA A 126 -0.32 8.40 11.00
CA ALA A 126 0.23 9.67 10.51
C ALA A 126 1.77 9.75 10.46
N HIS A 127 2.46 8.88 11.18
CA HIS A 127 3.93 8.83 11.18
C HIS A 127 4.51 7.92 10.09
N LYS A 128 3.71 7.04 9.46
CA LYS A 128 4.23 5.96 8.60
C LYS A 128 4.84 6.41 7.26
N SER A 129 4.58 7.64 6.82
CA SER A 129 5.20 8.26 5.63
C SER A 129 6.26 9.30 5.99
N LYS A 130 6.58 9.44 7.29
CA LYS A 130 7.66 10.29 7.78
C LYS A 130 8.87 9.38 8.00
N ASP A 131 10.04 9.80 7.51
CA ASP A 131 11.25 8.99 7.43
C ASP A 131 11.66 8.29 8.74
#